data_AF-A0A3S5WWD1-F1
#
_entry.id   AF-A0A3S5WWD1-F1
#
_cell.length_a   1.000
_cell.length_b   1.000
_cell.length_c   1.000
_cell.angle_alpha   90.00
_cell.angle_beta   90.00
_cell.angle_gamma   90.00
#
_symmetry.space_group_name_H-M   'P 1'
#
loop_
_entity.id
_entity.type
_entity.pdbx_description
1 polymer ?
#
loop_
_entity_poly.entity_id
_entity_poly.type
_entity_poly.pdbx_seq_one_letter_code
_entity_poly.pdbx_strand_id
1 'polypeptide(L)'
;MFVHNMATQSIEPQFKSLEHVLNETGSVIDESGLDAFLNEDHTPLGLSLMQTLALTPYVKSILLADPQGRFNSVPHLPVGEHVDAKERPWFLAAAVRTLFVHYTDHYPSKFDDKSRSVSVSRPLIIDGRPRLPS
;
A
#
# COMPACT_ATOMS: atom_id res chain seq x y z
N MET A 1 35.51 -7.42 4.53
CA MET A 1 34.10 -7.49 4.11
C MET A 1 33.54 -8.79 4.65
N PHE A 2 32.41 -8.75 5.35
CA PHE A 2 31.77 -9.89 5.98
C PHE A 2 30.34 -9.96 5.45
N VAL A 3 29.98 -11.08 4.82
CA VAL A 3 28.71 -11.22 4.08
C VAL A 3 28.04 -12.53 4.47
N HIS A 4 26.76 -12.45 4.84
CA HIS A 4 25.88 -13.61 4.94
C HIS A 4 24.96 -13.63 3.71
N ASN A 5 25.10 -14.65 2.87
CA ASN A 5 24.16 -14.88 1.77
C ASN A 5 22.93 -15.61 2.30
N MET A 6 21.75 -15.01 2.11
CA MET A 6 20.49 -15.58 2.57
C MET A 6 19.86 -16.45 1.48
N ALA A 7 19.34 -17.61 1.86
CA ALA A 7 18.60 -18.48 0.95
C ALA A 7 17.22 -17.86 0.67
N THR A 8 17.00 -17.39 -0.56
CA THR A 8 15.76 -16.70 -0.96
C THR A 8 14.51 -17.56 -0.77
N GLN A 9 14.62 -18.87 -1.00
CA GLN A 9 13.56 -19.86 -0.78
C GLN A 9 13.00 -19.87 0.66
N SER A 10 13.77 -19.42 1.65
CA SER A 10 13.32 -19.34 3.05
C SER A 10 12.50 -18.08 3.35
N ILE A 11 12.52 -17.09 2.47
CA ILE A 11 11.90 -15.77 2.68
C ILE A 11 10.80 -15.51 1.64
N GLU A 12 10.92 -16.09 0.44
CA GLU A 12 9.95 -15.99 -0.64
C GLU A 12 8.50 -16.31 -0.21
N PRO A 13 8.21 -17.36 0.60
CA PRO A 13 6.83 -17.64 1.02
C PRO A 13 6.18 -16.48 1.78
N GLN A 14 6.97 -15.71 2.53
CA GLN A 14 6.49 -14.56 3.30
C GLN A 14 6.08 -13.42 2.36
N PHE A 15 6.92 -13.13 1.36
CA PHE A 15 6.59 -12.14 0.32
C PHE A 15 5.38 -12.55 -0.50
N LYS A 16 5.29 -13.82 -0.93
CA LYS A 16 4.15 -14.33 -1.70
C LYS A 16 2.83 -14.22 -0.96
N SER A 17 2.84 -14.47 0.36
CA SER A 17 1.66 -14.26 1.20
C SER A 17 1.22 -12.80 1.20
N LEU A 18 2.16 -11.86 1.36
CA LEU A 18 1.88 -10.42 1.33
C LEU A 18 1.33 -9.96 -0.02
N GLU A 19 1.92 -10.45 -1.12
CA GLU A 19 1.46 -10.16 -2.49
C GLU A 19 0.05 -10.68 -2.73
N HIS A 20 -0.26 -11.88 -2.22
CA HIS A 20 -1.58 -12.48 -2.36
C HIS A 20 -2.64 -11.65 -1.63
N VAL A 21 -2.40 -11.30 -0.36
CA VAL A 21 -3.32 -10.44 0.40
C VAL A 21 -3.54 -9.09 -0.31
N LEU A 22 -2.46 -8.43 -0.75
CA LEU A 22 -2.57 -7.16 -1.47
C LEU A 22 -3.43 -7.28 -2.74
N ASN A 23 -3.28 -8.37 -3.48
CA ASN A 23 -4.04 -8.61 -4.70
C ASN A 23 -5.51 -8.89 -4.43
N GLU A 24 -5.82 -9.76 -3.47
CA GLU A 24 -7.20 -10.10 -3.09
C GLU A 24 -7.92 -8.85 -2.57
N THR A 25 -7.34 -8.16 -1.59
CA THR A 25 -7.92 -6.95 -1.01
C THR A 25 -8.08 -5.85 -2.05
N GLY A 26 -7.10 -5.66 -2.93
CA GLY A 26 -7.19 -4.65 -3.97
C GLY A 26 -8.22 -4.97 -5.06
N SER A 27 -8.58 -6.24 -5.26
CA SER A 27 -9.45 -6.68 -6.37
C SER A 27 -10.93 -6.34 -6.15
N VAL A 28 -11.31 -6.17 -4.89
CA VAL A 28 -12.68 -5.87 -4.46
C VAL A 28 -12.94 -4.37 -4.24
N ILE A 29 -11.95 -3.53 -4.50
CA ILE A 29 -12.06 -2.07 -4.34
C ILE A 29 -12.67 -1.48 -5.62
N ASP A 30 -13.84 -0.88 -5.48
CA ASP A 30 -14.50 -0.10 -6.55
C ASP A 30 -14.29 1.41 -6.38
N GLU A 31 -14.75 2.19 -7.37
CA GLU A 31 -14.58 3.65 -7.38
C GLU A 31 -15.33 4.33 -6.24
N SER A 32 -16.54 3.87 -5.91
CA SER A 32 -17.37 4.46 -4.86
C SER A 32 -16.80 4.20 -3.47
N GLY A 33 -16.29 2.98 -3.24
CA GLY A 33 -15.64 2.59 -2.01
C GLY A 33 -14.32 3.32 -1.81
N LEU A 34 -13.53 3.48 -2.88
CA LEU A 34 -12.31 4.28 -2.85
C LEU A 34 -12.62 5.73 -2.50
N ASP A 35 -13.52 6.40 -3.23
CA ASP A 35 -13.81 7.82 -2.98
C ASP A 35 -14.38 8.04 -1.57
N ALA A 36 -15.30 7.18 -1.10
CA ALA A 36 -15.79 7.25 0.27
C ALA A 36 -14.65 7.11 1.29
N PHE A 37 -13.76 6.12 1.13
CA PHE A 37 -12.63 5.91 2.04
C PHE A 37 -11.63 7.07 2.05
N LEU A 38 -11.47 7.77 0.93
CA LEU A 38 -10.61 8.94 0.85
C LEU A 38 -11.19 10.17 1.56
N ASN A 39 -12.51 10.24 1.72
CA ASN A 39 -13.21 11.39 2.30
C ASN A 39 -13.68 11.16 3.75
N GLU A 40 -13.82 9.92 4.20
CA GLU A 40 -14.38 9.57 5.52
C GLU A 40 -13.55 8.50 6.26
N ASP A 41 -13.43 8.65 7.59
CA ASP A 41 -12.64 7.74 8.43
C ASP A 41 -13.31 6.39 8.74
N HIS A 42 -14.64 6.31 8.60
CA HIS A 42 -15.44 5.16 9.03
C HIS A 42 -16.31 4.58 7.92
N THR A 43 -15.66 4.11 6.86
CA THR A 43 -16.32 3.46 5.72
C THR A 43 -16.31 1.92 5.84
N PRO A 44 -17.22 1.21 5.15
CA PRO A 44 -17.17 -0.25 5.05
C PRO A 44 -15.82 -0.76 4.51
N LEU A 45 -15.24 -0.04 3.54
CA LEU A 45 -13.90 -0.34 3.02
C LEU A 45 -12.83 -0.15 4.12
N GLY A 46 -12.85 0.97 4.85
CA GLY A 46 -11.92 1.22 5.95
C GLY A 46 -11.98 0.14 7.04
N LEU A 47 -13.19 -0.32 7.41
CA LEU A 47 -13.38 -1.44 8.35
C LEU A 47 -12.79 -2.75 7.80
N SER A 48 -13.02 -3.06 6.53
CA SER A 48 -12.45 -4.24 5.88
C SER A 48 -10.92 -4.19 5.85
N LEU A 49 -10.33 -3.04 5.51
CA LEU A 49 -8.88 -2.84 5.54
C LEU A 49 -8.29 -2.95 6.95
N MET A 50 -9.00 -2.48 7.99
CA MET A 50 -8.59 -2.70 9.39
C MET A 50 -8.54 -4.18 9.75
N GLN A 51 -9.54 -4.95 9.32
CA GLN A 51 -9.56 -6.40 9.53
C GLN A 51 -8.43 -7.09 8.76
N THR A 52 -8.21 -6.72 7.49
CA THR A 52 -7.07 -7.23 6.70
C THR A 52 -5.75 -6.91 7.39
N LEU A 53 -5.55 -5.69 7.87
CA LEU A 53 -4.34 -5.29 8.58
C LEU A 53 -4.12 -6.14 9.83
N ALA A 54 -5.16 -6.35 10.65
CA ALA A 54 -5.07 -7.17 11.86
C ALA A 54 -4.69 -8.64 11.59
N LEU A 55 -5.02 -9.15 10.39
CA LEU A 55 -4.74 -10.52 9.97
C LEU A 55 -3.44 -10.67 9.15
N THR A 56 -2.81 -9.57 8.76
CA THR A 56 -1.62 -9.60 7.89
C THR A 56 -0.36 -9.28 8.71
N PRO A 57 0.35 -10.31 9.22
CA PRO A 57 1.59 -10.07 9.96
C PRO A 57 2.60 -9.34 9.07
N TYR A 58 3.44 -8.50 9.69
CA TYR A 58 4.47 -7.67 9.04
C TYR A 58 3.99 -6.43 8.26
N VAL A 59 2.69 -6.25 8.07
CA VAL A 59 2.14 -5.00 7.51
C VAL A 59 1.83 -4.02 8.65
N LYS A 60 2.44 -2.84 8.61
CA LYS A 60 2.21 -1.78 9.62
C LYS A 60 1.00 -0.92 9.30
N SER A 61 0.72 -0.74 8.02
CA SER A 61 -0.38 0.08 7.52
C SER A 61 -0.73 -0.28 6.09
N ILE A 62 -1.98 0.00 5.72
CA ILE A 62 -2.49 -0.09 4.36
C ILE A 62 -2.86 1.32 3.91
N LEU A 63 -2.44 1.71 2.71
CA LEU A 63 -2.74 3.03 2.14
C LEU A 63 -3.45 2.84 0.81
N LEU A 64 -4.44 3.68 0.54
CA LEU A 64 -5.07 3.82 -0.77
C LEU A 64 -4.97 5.26 -1.22
N ALA A 65 -4.67 5.46 -2.49
CA ALA A 65 -4.59 6.77 -3.11
C ALA A 65 -5.28 6.79 -4.47
N ASP A 66 -5.84 7.94 -4.83
CA ASP A 66 -6.30 8.21 -6.19
C ASP A 66 -5.16 8.74 -7.08
N PRO A 67 -5.34 8.79 -8.41
CA PRO A 67 -4.36 9.37 -9.33
C PRO A 67 -3.97 10.82 -9.04
N GLN A 68 -4.83 11.57 -8.34
CA GLN A 68 -4.61 12.96 -7.98
C GLN A 68 -3.72 13.10 -6.74
N GLY A 69 -3.38 12.00 -6.07
CA GLY A 69 -2.55 11.98 -4.87
C GLY A 69 -3.34 12.19 -3.57
N ARG A 70 -4.69 12.21 -3.62
CA ARG A 70 -5.48 12.12 -2.39
C ARG A 70 -5.34 10.72 -1.85
N PHE A 71 -5.08 10.58 -0.56
CA PHE A 71 -4.89 9.28 0.05
C PHE A 71 -5.43 9.24 1.48
N ASN A 72 -5.79 8.04 1.92
CA ASN A 72 -6.09 7.74 3.32
C ASN A 72 -5.41 6.42 3.70
N SER A 73 -5.27 6.16 5.00
CA SER A 73 -4.59 4.97 5.50
C SER A 73 -5.33 4.30 6.64
N VAL A 74 -4.97 3.04 6.84
CA VAL A 74 -5.36 2.24 8.00
C VAL A 74 -4.10 1.72 8.70
N PRO A 75 -3.89 1.98 10.02
CA PRO A 75 -4.66 2.94 10.81
C PRO A 75 -4.55 4.35 10.19
N HIS A 76 -5.50 5.21 10.53
CA HIS A 76 -5.49 6.59 10.06
C HIS A 76 -4.17 7.23 10.47
N LEU A 77 -3.42 7.69 9.47
CA LEU A 77 -2.27 8.52 9.70
C LEU A 77 -2.78 9.89 10.14
N PRO A 78 -2.25 10.48 11.21
CA PRO A 78 -2.40 11.91 11.45
C PRO A 78 -1.53 12.64 10.42
N VAL A 79 -1.87 12.50 9.13
CA VAL A 79 -1.28 13.32 8.10
C VAL A 79 -1.91 14.69 8.24
N GLY A 80 -1.23 15.52 9.05
CA GLY A 80 -1.32 16.96 8.88
C GLY A 80 -1.08 17.29 7.41
N GLU A 81 -1.66 18.40 6.96
CA GLU A 81 -1.79 18.94 5.59
C GLU A 81 -0.51 18.98 4.71
N HIS A 82 0.62 18.43 5.16
CA HIS A 82 1.96 18.57 4.62
C HIS A 82 2.55 17.29 4.01
N VAL A 83 1.79 16.20 3.88
CA VAL A 83 2.27 14.98 3.20
C VAL A 83 1.69 14.90 1.79
N ASP A 84 2.51 15.18 0.80
CA ASP A 84 2.17 14.95 -0.61
C ASP A 84 2.43 13.48 -0.98
N ALA A 85 1.38 12.76 -1.36
CA ALA A 85 1.46 11.38 -1.83
C ALA A 85 2.37 11.25 -3.06
N LYS A 86 2.40 12.25 -3.96
CA LYS A 86 3.12 12.19 -5.24
C LYS A 86 4.63 12.14 -5.06
N GLU A 87 5.12 12.61 -3.92
CA GLU A 87 6.55 12.53 -3.57
C GLU A 87 6.90 11.23 -2.82
N ARG A 88 5.91 10.38 -2.53
CA ARG A 88 6.13 9.18 -1.71
C ARG A 88 6.58 8.00 -2.56
N PRO A 89 7.57 7.22 -2.08
CA PRO A 89 8.04 6.03 -2.82
C PRO A 89 6.94 5.02 -3.15
N TRP A 90 5.99 4.80 -2.25
CA TRP A 90 4.89 3.84 -2.46
C TRP A 90 3.92 4.30 -3.56
N PHE A 91 3.70 5.60 -3.73
CA PHE A 91 2.83 6.15 -4.77
C PHE A 91 3.50 6.05 -6.14
N LEU A 92 4.78 6.42 -6.20
CA LEU A 92 5.60 6.31 -7.41
C LEU A 92 5.78 4.85 -7.85
N ALA A 93 5.96 3.92 -6.91
CA ALA A 93 6.04 2.49 -7.22
C ALA A 93 4.71 1.92 -7.73
N ALA A 94 3.57 2.36 -7.17
CA ALA A 94 2.24 1.97 -7.65
C ALA A 94 1.91 2.52 -9.05
N ALA A 95 2.55 3.63 -9.44
CA ALA A 95 2.35 4.32 -10.72
C ALA A 95 2.92 3.57 -11.93
N VAL A 96 3.67 2.48 -11.70
CA VAL A 96 4.25 1.70 -12.80
C VAL A 96 3.16 0.89 -13.50
N ARG A 97 3.05 1.02 -14.83
CA ARG A 97 2.08 0.33 -15.71
C ARG A 97 2.30 -1.18 -15.76
N THR A 98 2.02 -1.89 -14.68
CA THR A 98 2.16 -3.35 -14.62
C THR A 98 1.02 -3.97 -13.81
N LEU A 99 0.69 -5.22 -14.12
CA LEU A 99 -0.20 -6.06 -13.31
C LEU A 99 0.51 -6.72 -12.10
N PHE A 100 1.83 -6.53 -12.00
CA PHE A 100 2.64 -7.07 -10.92
C PHE A 100 2.72 -6.12 -9.72
N VAL A 101 3.00 -6.71 -8.57
CA VAL A 101 3.34 -5.97 -7.36
C VAL A 101 4.73 -5.33 -7.47
N HIS A 102 4.90 -4.16 -6.89
CA HIS A 102 6.14 -3.39 -6.85
C HIS A 102 6.59 -3.18 -5.42
N TYR A 103 7.85 -3.48 -5.17
CA TYR A 103 8.50 -3.17 -3.90
C TYR A 103 9.28 -1.87 -4.03
N THR A 104 9.12 -0.97 -3.07
CA THR A 104 9.99 0.20 -2.97
C THR A 104 11.37 -0.23 -2.47
N ASP A 105 12.39 0.59 -2.71
CA ASP A 105 13.55 0.61 -1.84
C ASP A 105 13.16 0.99 -0.40
N HIS A 106 14.07 0.75 0.53
CA HIS A 106 13.92 1.12 1.93
C HIS A 106 13.94 2.65 2.13
N TYR A 107 12.84 3.24 2.62
CA TYR A 107 12.68 4.69 2.77
C TYR A 107 12.28 5.08 4.21
N PRO A 108 12.54 6.32 4.66
CA PRO A 108 12.10 6.79 5.99
C PRO A 108 10.57 6.77 6.11
N SER A 109 10.07 6.10 7.15
CA SER A 109 8.63 6.04 7.44
C SER A 109 8.12 7.42 7.89
N LYS A 110 6.90 7.76 7.47
CA LYS A 110 6.16 8.93 8.00
C LYS A 110 5.17 8.55 9.10
N PHE A 111 4.99 7.25 9.35
CA PHE A 111 4.22 6.73 10.50
C PHE A 111 5.05 6.74 11.78
N ASP A 112 6.38 6.63 11.66
CA ASP A 112 7.31 6.59 12.77
C ASP A 112 8.69 7.04 12.26
N ASP A 113 9.10 8.25 12.63
CA ASP A 113 10.33 8.92 12.20
C ASP A 113 11.61 8.12 12.53
N LYS A 114 11.53 7.13 13.42
CA LYS A 114 12.67 6.27 13.80
C LYS A 114 12.80 5.02 12.94
N SER A 115 11.81 4.73 12.09
CA SER A 115 11.75 3.49 11.31
C SER A 115 11.93 3.71 9.82
N ARG A 116 12.54 2.72 9.14
CA ARG A 116 12.52 2.62 7.68
C ARG A 116 11.42 1.63 7.27
N SER A 117 10.82 1.90 6.12
CA SER A 117 9.75 1.09 5.53
C SER A 117 10.15 0.60 4.14
N VAL A 118 9.59 -0.55 3.79
CA VAL A 118 9.47 -1.03 2.40
C VAL A 118 7.98 -1.19 2.16
N SER A 119 7.49 -0.73 1.01
CA SER A 119 6.10 -0.91 0.61
C SER A 119 6.01 -1.91 -0.52
N VAL A 120 5.04 -2.81 -0.43
CA VAL A 120 4.54 -3.58 -1.57
C VAL A 120 3.30 -2.84 -2.09
N SER A 121 3.25 -2.60 -3.39
CA SER A 121 2.23 -1.77 -4.02
C SER A 121 1.77 -2.37 -5.34
N ARG A 122 0.56 -2.02 -5.76
CA ARG A 122 0.03 -2.37 -7.07
C ARG A 122 -0.93 -1.27 -7.51
N PRO A 123 -1.14 -1.04 -8.82
CA PRO A 123 -2.21 -0.17 -9.27
C PRO A 123 -3.58 -0.78 -8.94
N LEU A 124 -4.55 0.07 -8.58
CA LEU A 124 -5.94 -0.34 -8.50
C LEU A 124 -6.49 -0.53 -9.91
N ILE A 125 -7.17 -1.65 -10.15
CA ILE A 125 -7.83 -1.95 -11.42
C ILE A 125 -9.33 -1.72 -11.23
N ILE A 126 -9.86 -0.68 -11.86
CA ILE A 126 -11.29 -0.34 -11.82
C ILE A 126 -11.81 -0.39 -13.25
N ASP A 127 -12.90 -1.11 -13.48
CA ASP A 127 -13.49 -1.34 -14.81
C ASP A 127 -12.48 -1.90 -15.84
N GLY A 128 -11.58 -2.76 -15.38
CA GLY A 128 -10.53 -3.38 -16.21
C GLY A 128 -9.40 -2.42 -16.60
N ARG A 129 -9.32 -1.23 -16.00
CA ARG A 129 -8.27 -0.23 -16.29
C ARG A 129 -7.47 0.12 -15.04
N PRO A 130 -6.12 0.20 -15.13
CA PRO A 130 -5.31 0.65 -14.01
C PRO A 130 -5.54 2.15 -13.76
N ARG A 131 -5.83 2.50 -12.50
CA ARG A 131 -5.84 3.88 -12.01
C ARG A 131 -4.40 4.26 -11.70
N LEU A 132 -3.81 5.04 -12.61
CA LEU A 132 -2.42 5.47 -12.52
C LEU A 132 -2.37 6.99 -12.42
N PRO A 133 -1.36 7.54 -11.73
CA PRO A 133 -1.10 8.97 -11.76
C PRO A 133 -0.92 9.45 -13.21
N SER A 134 -1.45 10.65 -13.49
CA SER A 134 -1.31 11.34 -14.78
C SER A 134 0.09 11.90 -14.98
#